data_AF-A0A5M6CKX6-F1
#
_entry.id   AF-A0A5M6CKX6-F1
#
_cell.length_a   1.000
_cell.length_b   1.000
_cell.length_c   1.000
_cell.angle_alpha   90.00
_cell.angle_beta   90.00
_cell.angle_gamma   90.00
#
_symmetry.space_group_name_H-M   'P 1'
#
loop_
_entity.id
_entity.type
_entity.pdbx_description
1 polymer ?
#
loop_
_entity_poly.entity_id
_entity_poly.type
_entity_poly.pdbx_seq_one_letter_code
_entity_poly.pdbx_strand_id
1 'polypeptide(L)'
;MSKTPTAIVLVTAITWAAFAVWLGTNPDALLPAFGVEASSPQMLTEVRAFYGGVEFAIATAMILLWWRGELFASLLVGGLPLFGSACGRIAGLAFDGYSTLHLGFATLELVGAAFCLAGCLMIPKPQGDTN
;
A
#
# COMPACT_ATOMS: atom_id res chain seq x y z
N MET A 1 -19.28 -14.68 -2.06
CA MET A 1 -18.31 -13.62 -2.42
C MET A 1 -17.86 -13.83 -3.85
N SER A 2 -17.75 -12.78 -4.67
CA SER A 2 -17.13 -12.93 -5.99
C SER A 2 -15.63 -13.21 -5.82
N LYS A 3 -15.10 -14.12 -6.65
CA LYS A 3 -13.73 -14.65 -6.50
C LYS A 3 -12.67 -13.58 -6.79
N THR A 4 -12.94 -12.67 -7.72
CA THR A 4 -11.95 -11.69 -8.20
C THR A 4 -11.61 -10.60 -7.19
N PRO A 5 -12.56 -9.85 -6.58
CA PRO A 5 -12.22 -8.84 -5.57
C PRO A 5 -11.57 -9.45 -4.33
N THR A 6 -11.98 -10.68 -3.97
CA THR A 6 -11.33 -11.45 -2.90
C THR A 6 -9.87 -11.73 -3.23
N ALA A 7 -9.57 -12.21 -4.45
CA ALA A 7 -8.19 -12.44 -4.87
C ALA A 7 -7.36 -11.16 -4.86
N ILE A 8 -7.92 -10.03 -5.31
CA ILE A 8 -7.24 -8.73 -5.27
C ILE A 8 -6.91 -8.35 -3.82
N VAL A 9 -7.87 -8.46 -2.89
CA VAL A 9 -7.61 -8.19 -1.47
C VAL A 9 -6.47 -9.05 -0.94
N LEU A 10 -6.52 -10.36 -1.16
CA LEU A 10 -5.54 -11.29 -0.59
C LEU A 10 -4.14 -11.04 -1.16
N VAL A 11 -4.02 -10.84 -2.48
CA VAL A 11 -2.74 -10.54 -3.11
C VAL A 11 -2.19 -9.22 -2.58
N THR A 12 -2.99 -8.16 -2.53
CA THR A 12 -2.54 -6.85 -2.04
C THR A 12 -2.18 -6.89 -0.55
N ALA A 13 -2.95 -7.59 0.29
CA ALA A 13 -2.66 -7.74 1.71
C ALA A 13 -1.36 -8.53 1.95
N ILE A 14 -1.12 -9.59 1.17
CA ILE A 14 0.15 -10.34 1.23
C ILE A 14 1.32 -9.45 0.82
N THR A 15 1.17 -8.64 -0.22
CA THR A 15 2.22 -7.70 -0.64
C THR A 15 2.54 -6.71 0.47
N TRP A 16 1.54 -6.06 1.06
CA TRP A 16 1.75 -5.17 2.22
C TRP A 16 2.43 -5.88 3.39
N ALA A 17 1.97 -7.08 3.75
CA ALA A 17 2.55 -7.84 4.85
C ALA A 17 4.01 -8.26 4.57
N ALA A 18 4.33 -8.65 3.34
CA ALA A 18 5.68 -9.02 2.94
C ALA A 18 6.64 -7.82 3.01
N PHE A 19 6.18 -6.66 2.52
CA PHE A 19 6.94 -5.41 2.54
C PHE A 19 7.17 -4.92 3.98
N ALA A 20 6.13 -4.99 4.81
CA ALA A 20 6.18 -4.70 6.23
C ALA A 20 7.17 -5.58 6.99
N VAL A 21 7.14 -6.90 6.77
CA VAL A 21 8.07 -7.84 7.41
C VAL A 21 9.50 -7.58 6.95
N TRP A 22 9.69 -7.35 5.65
CA TRP A 22 11.01 -7.07 5.10
C TRP A 22 11.62 -5.81 5.72
N LEU A 23 10.89 -4.70 5.78
CA LEU A 23 11.40 -3.42 6.28
C LEU A 23 11.39 -3.32 7.82
N GLY A 24 10.56 -4.12 8.48
CA GLY A 24 10.63 -4.32 9.93
C GLY A 24 11.92 -5.06 10.35
N THR A 25 12.35 -6.03 9.54
CA THR A 25 13.56 -6.84 9.82
C THR A 25 14.85 -6.23 9.27
N ASN A 26 14.77 -5.55 8.12
CA ASN A 26 15.90 -4.94 7.40
C ASN A 26 15.58 -3.46 7.06
N PRO A 27 15.50 -2.57 8.07
CA PRO A 27 15.07 -1.17 7.87
C PRO A 27 16.07 -0.29 7.13
N ASP A 28 17.30 -0.74 6.94
CA ASP A 28 18.31 -0.06 6.15
C ASP A 28 18.15 -0.29 4.64
N ALA A 29 17.38 -1.31 4.23
CA ALA A 29 17.25 -1.72 2.83
C ALA A 29 16.72 -0.64 1.87
N LEU A 30 15.90 0.30 2.36
CA LEU A 30 15.35 1.41 1.57
C LEU A 30 16.16 2.70 1.66
N LEU A 31 17.10 2.83 2.59
CA LEU A 31 17.82 4.08 2.80
C LEU A 31 18.65 4.52 1.59
N PRO A 32 19.34 3.62 0.85
CA PRO A 32 20.02 4.00 -0.39
C PRO A 32 19.05 4.56 -1.43
N ALA A 33 17.80 4.07 -1.48
CA ALA A 33 16.78 4.60 -2.37
C ALA A 33 16.33 6.02 -1.99
N PHE A 34 16.56 6.45 -0.75
CA PHE A 34 16.34 7.82 -0.27
C PHE A 34 17.58 8.71 -0.39
N GLY A 35 18.68 8.21 -0.95
CA GLY A 35 19.95 8.92 -1.01
C GLY A 35 20.69 8.98 0.33
N VAL A 36 20.36 8.08 1.27
CA VAL A 36 20.97 8.00 2.60
C VAL A 36 22.01 6.87 2.62
N GLU A 37 23.28 7.23 2.73
CA GLU A 37 24.40 6.27 2.76
C GLU A 37 24.80 5.83 4.18
N ALA A 38 24.48 6.64 5.20
CA ALA A 38 24.75 6.33 6.61
C ALA A 38 23.47 6.49 7.42
N SER A 39 23.21 5.55 8.34
CA SER A 39 22.00 5.51 9.14
C SER A 39 22.31 5.58 10.63
N SER A 40 21.42 6.24 11.39
CA SER A 40 21.44 6.21 12.85
C SER A 40 20.41 5.21 13.39
N PRO A 41 20.57 4.71 14.63
CA PRO A 41 19.56 3.86 15.26
C PRO A 41 18.17 4.48 15.31
N GLN A 42 18.07 5.81 15.44
CA GLN A 42 16.81 6.55 15.43
C GLN A 42 16.14 6.46 14.05
N MET A 43 16.89 6.68 12.97
CA MET A 43 16.37 6.54 11.61
C MET A 43 15.87 5.12 11.34
N LEU A 44 16.62 4.10 11.75
CA LEU A 44 16.19 2.70 11.60
C LEU A 44 14.93 2.39 12.42
N THR A 45 14.73 3.07 13.54
CA THR A 45 13.50 2.92 14.36
C THR A 45 12.31 3.55 13.63
N GLU A 46 12.48 4.72 13.04
CA GLU A 46 11.45 5.38 12.23
C GLU A 46 11.05 4.52 11.02
N VAL A 47 12.02 3.93 10.31
CA VAL A 47 11.71 3.04 9.18
C VAL A 47 10.91 1.83 9.64
N ARG A 48 11.26 1.20 10.77
CA ARG A 48 10.47 0.08 11.32
C ARG A 48 9.06 0.53 11.71
N ALA A 49 8.90 1.72 12.27
CA ALA A 49 7.59 2.22 12.69
C ALA A 49 6.67 2.48 11.49
N PHE A 50 7.15 3.21 10.48
CA PHE A 50 6.35 3.57 9.32
C PHE A 50 6.26 2.44 8.30
N TYR A 51 7.39 1.98 7.78
CA TYR A 51 7.38 0.98 6.70
C TYR A 51 7.18 -0.45 7.21
N GLY A 52 7.55 -0.73 8.46
CA GLY A 52 7.20 -2.01 9.09
C GLY A 52 5.79 -1.98 9.70
N GLY A 53 5.61 -1.12 10.70
CA GLY A 53 4.40 -1.08 11.53
C GLY A 53 3.14 -0.63 10.80
N VAL A 54 3.18 0.51 10.11
CA VAL A 54 1.99 1.04 9.41
C VAL A 54 1.58 0.13 8.25
N GLU A 55 2.53 -0.37 7.47
CA GLU A 55 2.26 -1.31 6.38
C GLU A 55 1.65 -2.63 6.90
N PHE A 56 2.16 -3.15 8.02
CA PHE A 56 1.58 -4.33 8.66
C PHE A 56 0.15 -4.07 9.15
N ALA A 57 -0.11 -2.87 9.69
CA ALA A 57 -1.44 -2.46 10.11
C ALA A 57 -2.42 -2.37 8.92
N ILE A 58 -1.98 -1.86 7.77
CA ILE A 58 -2.77 -1.85 6.52
C ILE A 58 -3.14 -3.28 6.12
N ALA A 59 -2.16 -4.19 6.02
CA ALA A 59 -2.41 -5.59 5.68
C ALA A 59 -3.40 -6.25 6.66
N THR A 60 -3.22 -6.02 7.96
CA THR A 60 -4.09 -6.54 9.01
C THR A 60 -5.52 -6.02 8.86
N ALA A 61 -5.69 -4.72 8.66
CA ALA A 61 -6.99 -4.10 8.45
C ALA A 61 -7.70 -4.66 7.19
N MET A 62 -6.96 -4.85 6.09
CA MET A 62 -7.51 -5.48 4.88
C MET A 62 -8.06 -6.87 5.17
N ILE A 63 -7.30 -7.72 5.88
CA ILE A 63 -7.72 -9.09 6.21
C ILE A 63 -8.93 -9.10 7.15
N LEU A 64 -8.97 -8.24 8.17
CA LEU A 64 -10.10 -8.17 9.10
C LEU A 64 -11.38 -7.71 8.39
N LEU A 65 -11.29 -6.68 7.54
CA LEU A 65 -12.43 -6.19 6.75
C LEU A 65 -12.90 -7.25 5.75
N TRP A 66 -11.98 -7.96 5.11
CA TRP A 66 -12.30 -9.08 4.23
C TRP A 66 -13.03 -10.20 4.96
N TRP A 67 -12.54 -10.60 6.14
CA TRP A 67 -13.15 -11.65 6.95
C TRP A 67 -14.58 -11.26 7.40
N ARG A 68 -14.83 -9.97 7.62
CA ARG A 68 -16.16 -9.42 7.92
C ARG A 68 -17.08 -9.29 6.69
N GLY A 69 -16.60 -9.58 5.49
CA GLY A 69 -17.35 -9.39 4.25
C GLY A 69 -17.36 -7.95 3.71
N GLU A 70 -16.60 -7.05 4.33
CA GLU A 70 -16.53 -5.62 3.99
C GLU A 70 -15.50 -5.38 2.86
N LEU A 71 -15.71 -6.02 1.71
CA LEU A 71 -14.75 -6.05 0.60
C LEU A 71 -14.38 -4.65 0.07
N PHE A 72 -15.35 -3.75 -0.02
CA PHE A 72 -15.12 -2.40 -0.55
C PHE A 72 -14.18 -1.60 0.36
N ALA A 73 -14.43 -1.65 1.67
CA ALA A 73 -13.57 -1.01 2.67
C ALA A 73 -12.16 -1.62 2.66
N SER A 74 -12.06 -2.96 2.58
CA SER A 74 -10.78 -3.67 2.50
C SER A 74 -9.93 -3.20 1.30
N LEU A 75 -10.54 -3.08 0.11
CA LEU A 75 -9.86 -2.62 -1.09
C LEU A 75 -9.47 -1.14 -1.02
N LEU A 76 -10.29 -0.27 -0.43
CA LEU A 76 -9.93 1.12 -0.20
C LEU A 76 -8.74 1.27 0.75
N VAL A 77 -8.73 0.51 1.85
CA VAL A 77 -7.61 0.50 2.81
C VAL A 77 -6.32 0.06 2.14
N GLY A 78 -6.37 -0.93 1.24
CA GLY A 78 -5.19 -1.37 0.50
C GLY A 78 -4.76 -0.40 -0.61
N GLY A 79 -5.71 0.20 -1.33
CA GLY A 79 -5.45 0.98 -2.54
C GLY A 79 -5.14 2.46 -2.31
N LEU A 80 -5.79 3.11 -1.34
CA LEU A 80 -5.60 4.55 -1.10
C LEU A 80 -4.18 4.91 -0.65
N PRO A 81 -3.51 4.17 0.26
CA PRO A 81 -2.14 4.47 0.62
C PRO A 81 -1.16 4.32 -0.55
N LEU A 82 -1.37 3.33 -1.42
CA LEU A 82 -0.58 3.16 -2.66
C LEU A 82 -0.75 4.39 -3.58
N PHE A 83 -1.99 4.82 -3.82
CA PHE A 83 -2.26 6.01 -4.63
C PHE A 83 -1.62 7.27 -4.02
N GLY A 84 -1.79 7.48 -2.72
CA GLY A 84 -1.18 8.61 -2.00
C GLY A 84 0.34 8.61 -2.08
N SER A 85 0.98 7.45 -1.89
CA SER A 85 2.44 7.28 -2.03
C SER A 85 2.90 7.66 -3.44
N ALA A 86 2.23 7.13 -4.47
CA ALA A 86 2.56 7.43 -5.86
C ALA A 86 2.45 8.92 -6.18
N CYS A 87 1.37 9.58 -5.71
CA CYS A 87 1.22 11.03 -5.86
C CYS A 87 2.36 11.80 -5.19
N GLY A 88 2.75 11.41 -3.97
CA GLY A 88 3.89 12.00 -3.27
C GLY A 88 5.19 11.87 -4.05
N ARG A 89 5.47 10.68 -4.60
CA ARG A 89 6.64 10.45 -5.45
C ARG A 89 6.62 11.27 -6.73
N ILE A 90 5.48 11.34 -7.43
CA ILE A 90 5.34 12.13 -8.66
C ILE A 90 5.55 13.61 -8.36
N ALA A 91 5.01 14.12 -7.26
CA ALA A 91 5.25 15.48 -6.81
C ALA A 91 6.74 15.71 -6.51
N GLY A 92 7.40 14.82 -5.76
CA GLY A 92 8.84 14.90 -5.49
C GLY A 92 9.68 14.87 -6.77
N LEU A 93 9.32 14.04 -7.75
CA LEU A 93 9.99 14.02 -9.06
C LEU A 93 9.85 15.34 -9.83
N ALA A 94 8.73 16.04 -9.65
CA ALA A 94 8.46 17.31 -10.30
C ALA A 94 9.15 18.50 -9.60
N PHE A 95 9.25 18.47 -8.27
CA PHE A 95 9.78 19.59 -7.48
C PHE A 95 11.25 19.44 -7.08
N ASP A 96 11.69 18.21 -6.78
CA ASP A 96 13.00 17.92 -6.18
C ASP A 96 13.98 17.26 -7.17
N GLY A 97 13.48 16.83 -8.33
CA GLY A 97 14.28 16.32 -9.44
C GLY A 97 13.99 14.86 -9.82
N TYR A 98 14.39 14.50 -11.04
CA TYR A 98 14.06 13.20 -11.61
C TYR A 98 14.91 12.06 -11.03
N SER A 99 14.26 10.94 -10.69
CA SER A 99 14.85 9.67 -10.29
C SER A 99 14.10 8.51 -10.93
N THR A 100 14.80 7.70 -11.74
CA THR A 100 14.20 6.51 -12.37
C THR A 100 13.72 5.49 -11.35
N LEU A 101 14.41 5.36 -10.21
CA LEU A 101 14.02 4.46 -9.13
C LEU A 101 12.67 4.87 -8.52
N HIS A 102 12.50 6.16 -8.20
CA HIS A 102 11.24 6.66 -7.66
C HIS A 102 10.11 6.63 -8.67
N LEU A 103 10.39 6.81 -9.97
CA LEU A 103 9.41 6.59 -11.02
C LEU A 103 8.95 5.12 -11.07
N GLY A 104 9.88 4.18 -10.89
CA GLY A 104 9.59 2.76 -10.81
C GLY A 104 8.66 2.43 -9.63
N PHE A 105 8.96 2.93 -8.43
CA PHE A 105 8.09 2.78 -7.27
C PHE A 105 6.71 3.40 -7.48
N ALA A 106 6.64 4.65 -7.99
CA ALA A 106 5.38 5.32 -8.29
C ALA A 106 4.52 4.51 -9.26
N THR A 107 5.14 3.89 -10.27
CA THR A 107 4.45 3.05 -11.24
C THR A 107 3.86 1.80 -10.58
N LEU A 108 4.64 1.09 -9.76
CA LEU A 108 4.16 -0.10 -9.03
C LEU A 108 3.01 0.25 -8.08
N GLU A 109 3.13 1.36 -7.36
CA GLU A 109 2.11 1.88 -6.46
C GLU A 109 0.82 2.22 -7.22
N LEU A 110 0.90 2.91 -8.36
CA LEU A 110 -0.26 3.21 -9.21
C LEU A 110 -0.93 1.94 -9.75
N VAL A 111 -0.15 0.94 -10.17
CA VAL A 111 -0.69 -0.33 -10.64
C VAL A 111 -1.45 -1.02 -9.51
N GLY A 112 -0.87 -1.15 -8.33
CA GLY A 112 -1.55 -1.74 -7.17
C GLY A 112 -2.81 -0.98 -6.77
N ALA A 113 -2.76 0.36 -6.76
CA ALA A 113 -3.93 1.20 -6.51
C ALA A 113 -5.04 0.98 -7.56
N ALA A 114 -4.68 0.87 -8.85
CA ALA A 114 -5.62 0.61 -9.92
C ALA A 114 -6.28 -0.79 -9.80
N PHE A 115 -5.53 -1.81 -9.39
CA PHE A 115 -6.11 -3.13 -9.08
C PHE A 115 -7.14 -3.06 -7.95
N CYS A 116 -6.82 -2.36 -6.85
CA CYS A 116 -7.77 -2.16 -5.75
C CYS A 116 -9.03 -1.39 -6.20
N LEU A 117 -8.86 -0.31 -6.97
CA LEU A 117 -9.97 0.46 -7.53
C LEU A 117 -10.84 -0.39 -8.46
N ALA A 118 -10.24 -1.18 -9.34
CA ALA A 118 -10.98 -2.11 -10.21
C ALA A 118 -11.78 -3.12 -9.37
N GLY A 119 -11.19 -3.64 -8.29
CA GLY A 119 -11.91 -4.47 -7.33
C GLY A 119 -13.11 -3.76 -6.69
N CYS A 120 -12.97 -2.48 -6.32
CA CYS A 120 -14.05 -1.69 -5.76
C CYS A 120 -15.23 -1.54 -6.74
N LEU A 121 -14.92 -1.31 -8.02
CA LEU A 121 -15.92 -1.18 -9.08
C LEU A 121 -16.68 -2.48 -9.38
N MET A 122 -16.14 -3.63 -8.99
CA MET A 122 -16.77 -4.95 -9.14
C MET A 122 -17.74 -5.30 -8.00
N ILE A 123 -17.80 -4.50 -6.93
CA ILE A 123 -18.67 -4.76 -5.78
C ILE A 123 -20.04 -4.13 -6.04
N PRO A 124 -21.14 -4.92 -5.96
CA PRO A 124 -22.48 -4.37 -6.12
C PRO A 124 -22.74 -3.24 -5.13
N LYS A 125 -23.35 -2.15 -5.61
CA LYS A 125 -23.85 -1.11 -4.71
C LYS A 125 -24.95 -1.71 -3.82
N PRO A 126 -25.04 -1.31 -2.55
CA PRO A 126 -26.22 -1.61 -1.75
C PRO A 126 -27.44 -1.12 -2.53
N GLN A 127 -28.39 -2.00 -2.83
CA GLN A 127 -29.69 -1.59 -3.31
C GLN A 127 -30.28 -0.72 -2.21
N GLY A 128 -30.42 0.59 -2.47
CA GLY A 128 -31.13 1.45 -1.56
C GLY A 128 -32.55 0.90 -1.42
N ASP A 129 -32.97 0.67 -0.18
CA ASP A 129 -34.36 0.35 0.13
C ASP A 129 -35.22 1.49 -0.44
N THR A 130 -35.83 1.25 -1.59
CA THR A 130 -36.92 2.08 -2.09
C THR A 130 -38.12 1.79 -1.20
N ASN A 131 -38.21 2.51 -0.08
CA ASN A 131 -39.45 2.77 0.62
C ASN A 131 -40.13 3.97 -0.01
#